data_AF-A0A968B8Q7-F1
#
_entry.id   AF-A0A968B8Q7-F1
#
_cell.length_a   1.000
_cell.length_b   1.000
_cell.length_c   1.000
_cell.angle_alpha   90.00
_cell.angle_beta   90.00
_cell.angle_gamma   90.00
#
_symmetry.space_group_name_H-M   'P 1'
#
loop_
_entity.id
_entity.type
_entity.pdbx_description
1 polymer ?
#
loop_
_entity_poly.entity_id
_entity_poly.type
_entity_poly.pdbx_seq_one_letter_code
_entity_poly.pdbx_strand_id
1 'polypeptide(L)'
;MVEITNLKKVIFVSVLSAAVISRIAAGAIIYVDDDTPPGGNGQNWSTAYKYLQDALVAAANGDEIRVAQGTYKPDSNSTDPNGSGDRFATFQLKNGVVVKGGYVGFGEPDPNARDIQLYETILSGDLNGDDVEVQDPLDLLLEPTRSENSYHVVTGSGTDETTVLDGFTITKGSGWIAGGGMYNINGSSTLIRCTFRANSVFWDGGSGGGMLNSNSHPTLTNCSFIGNAGYEGAGMFNYNSSPTLINCAFIANKSGGPEWGVAGAMGNWESCSPTLINCMLIGNSASDYGGTIRSGGNYTHTVSNPTLINCTIVGNSAGIRGGAFEQESGTLTLTNCILWNNTAPIGSMVYLDQGYQVNAIVNINYSDIEGWQSGFYIEGGCTLNWGEGNIDADPRFALPGYWGNVNDPNIIVEPDDPNAIWIDGDYHLKSEAGRWDANSQTWVKDLVISPCIDTGNPDSDWTTEPWPHGKRINMGVYGGTPEASMLGNIADLNIDGVSDDRDMKLLLDNWLYEDLLLPEDLSKDGIVNFTDFSIFANILGLPSPALYPNPADDATTVNITAYLSWTAGSCATSHDVYFGTSSPPPFICNQTTTTFDPGTMAYYTTYYWRIDEVNPLGTTTGTIWNFTTIQSPPP
;
A
#
# COMPACT_ATOMS: atom_id res chain seq x y z
N MET A 1 -23.74 -17.01 19.63
CA MET A 1 -24.63 -15.90 19.21
C MET A 1 -24.20 -14.52 19.72
N VAL A 2 -23.31 -14.40 20.71
CA VAL A 2 -22.74 -13.09 21.12
C VAL A 2 -21.48 -12.73 20.30
N GLU A 3 -20.68 -13.70 19.85
CA GLU A 3 -19.47 -13.49 19.04
C GLU A 3 -19.71 -12.96 17.61
N ILE A 4 -20.86 -13.27 16.99
CA ILE A 4 -21.19 -12.84 15.60
C ILE A 4 -21.50 -11.32 15.55
N THR A 5 -21.75 -10.69 16.70
CA THR A 5 -22.14 -9.27 16.77
C THR A 5 -20.93 -8.31 16.71
N ASN A 6 -19.72 -8.78 17.08
CA ASN A 6 -18.51 -7.97 17.00
C ASN A 6 -17.88 -8.00 15.61
N LEU A 7 -18.00 -9.10 14.86
CA LEU A 7 -17.49 -9.20 13.48
C LEU A 7 -18.26 -8.28 12.52
N LYS A 8 -19.58 -8.11 12.72
CA LYS A 8 -20.40 -7.18 11.92
C LYS A 8 -20.12 -5.70 12.16
N LYS A 9 -19.44 -5.33 13.26
CA LYS A 9 -18.98 -3.96 13.49
C LYS A 9 -17.64 -3.67 12.79
N VAL A 10 -16.79 -4.67 12.60
CA VAL A 10 -15.48 -4.53 11.94
C VAL A 10 -15.62 -4.38 10.42
N ILE A 11 -16.57 -5.08 9.80
CA ILE A 11 -16.84 -4.99 8.35
C ILE A 11 -17.53 -3.67 7.96
N PHE A 12 -18.09 -2.91 8.91
CA PHE A 12 -18.72 -1.61 8.65
C PHE A 12 -17.76 -0.41 8.76
N VAL A 13 -16.47 -0.64 9.02
CA VAL A 13 -15.46 0.44 9.15
C VAL A 13 -14.88 0.87 7.80
N SER A 14 -14.93 0.02 6.76
CA SER A 14 -14.45 0.36 5.41
C SER A 14 -15.30 1.41 4.68
N VAL A 15 -16.52 1.70 5.16
CA VAL A 15 -17.43 2.70 4.58
C VAL A 15 -17.54 3.98 5.44
N LEU A 16 -16.86 4.07 6.59
CA LEU A 16 -16.91 5.24 7.47
C LEU A 16 -15.73 6.21 7.36
N SER A 17 -14.87 6.05 6.36
CA SER A 17 -13.85 7.06 6.00
C SER A 17 -14.39 8.21 5.13
N ALA A 18 -15.67 8.18 4.73
CA ALA A 18 -16.26 9.21 3.86
C ALA A 18 -17.62 9.82 4.33
N ALA A 19 -18.15 9.46 5.51
CA ALA A 19 -19.51 9.89 5.89
C ALA A 19 -19.70 10.25 7.37
N VAL A 20 -18.93 11.22 7.87
CA VAL A 20 -19.40 12.13 8.93
C VAL A 20 -19.06 13.57 8.54
N ILE A 21 -19.75 14.10 7.51
CA ILE A 21 -19.89 15.54 7.31
C ILE A 21 -21.36 15.87 7.53
N SER A 22 -21.76 15.83 8.80
CA SER A 22 -22.92 16.60 9.25
C SER A 22 -22.58 18.08 9.03
N ARG A 23 -23.44 18.80 8.30
CA ARG A 23 -23.24 20.20 7.90
C ARG A 23 -23.11 21.13 9.12
N ILE A 24 -21.90 21.26 9.65
CA ILE A 24 -21.43 22.42 10.40
C ILE A 24 -20.93 23.43 9.34
N ALA A 25 -21.16 24.72 9.56
CA ALA A 25 -20.63 25.75 8.66
C ALA A 25 -19.12 25.54 8.47
N ALA A 26 -18.66 25.42 7.23
CA ALA A 26 -17.24 25.17 6.94
C ALA A 26 -16.39 26.27 7.59
N GLY A 27 -15.41 25.88 8.41
CA GLY A 27 -14.44 26.81 8.99
C GLY A 27 -13.53 27.42 7.91
N ALA A 28 -12.66 28.32 8.34
CA ALA A 28 -11.71 28.97 7.44
C ALA A 28 -10.66 27.98 6.93
N ILE A 29 -10.14 28.24 5.72
CA ILE A 29 -8.91 27.61 5.24
C ILE A 29 -7.76 28.54 5.61
N ILE A 30 -6.79 28.01 6.35
CA ILE A 30 -5.59 28.71 6.79
C ILE A 30 -4.39 28.15 6.02
N TYR A 31 -3.59 29.01 5.41
CA TYR A 31 -2.44 28.61 4.59
C TYR A 31 -1.13 28.82 5.36
N VAL A 32 -0.21 27.86 5.26
CA VAL A 32 1.11 27.84 5.91
C VAL A 32 2.17 27.44 4.91
N ASP A 33 3.28 28.18 4.89
CA ASP A 33 4.35 27.99 3.91
C ASP A 33 5.63 28.65 4.44
N ASP A 34 6.71 27.88 4.61
CA ASP A 34 7.97 28.35 5.22
C ASP A 34 8.80 29.22 4.26
N ASP A 35 8.52 29.22 2.96
CA ASP A 35 9.11 30.10 1.95
C ASP A 35 8.46 31.49 1.92
N THR A 36 7.27 31.64 2.50
CA THR A 36 6.54 32.90 2.52
C THR A 36 7.25 33.97 3.38
N PRO A 37 7.22 35.26 3.00
CA PRO A 37 7.76 36.33 3.84
C PRO A 37 7.08 36.40 5.22
N PRO A 38 7.80 36.80 6.28
CA PRO A 38 7.21 36.96 7.61
C PRO A 38 6.05 37.97 7.63
N GLY A 39 5.04 37.72 8.48
CA GLY A 39 3.92 38.64 8.71
C GLY A 39 2.65 38.34 7.93
N GLY A 40 2.57 37.19 7.24
CA GLY A 40 1.33 36.69 6.65
C GLY A 40 0.23 36.40 7.69
N ASN A 41 -1.02 36.39 7.24
CA ASN A 41 -2.23 36.22 8.05
C ASN A 41 -2.99 34.90 7.76
N GLY A 42 -2.41 34.03 6.93
CA GLY A 42 -2.95 32.72 6.59
C GLY A 42 -4.17 32.71 5.67
N GLN A 43 -4.58 33.83 5.06
CA GLN A 43 -5.83 33.88 4.26
C GLN A 43 -5.72 33.28 2.85
N ASN A 44 -4.51 33.20 2.29
CA ASN A 44 -4.19 32.58 0.99
C ASN A 44 -2.67 32.34 0.93
N TRP A 45 -2.18 31.64 -0.08
CA TRP A 45 -0.75 31.34 -0.24
C TRP A 45 0.16 32.59 -0.26
N SER A 46 -0.27 33.72 -0.84
CA SER A 46 0.55 34.95 -0.85
C SER A 46 0.64 35.66 0.50
N THR A 47 -0.26 35.33 1.43
CA THR A 47 -0.25 35.83 2.81
C THR A 47 -0.22 34.68 3.80
N ALA A 48 0.33 33.52 3.43
CA ALA A 48 0.41 32.34 4.29
C ALA A 48 1.18 32.65 5.57
N TYR A 49 0.85 31.96 6.66
CA TYR A 49 1.70 31.97 7.85
C TYR A 49 3.03 31.30 7.52
N LYS A 50 4.13 31.94 7.90
CA LYS A 50 5.47 31.34 7.74
C LYS A 50 5.68 30.14 8.65
N TYR A 51 5.10 30.18 9.85
CA TYR A 51 5.29 29.18 10.88
C TYR A 51 3.97 28.46 11.17
N LEU A 52 4.00 27.12 11.16
CA LEU A 52 2.84 26.31 11.50
C LEU A 52 2.34 26.59 12.93
N GLN A 53 3.24 26.95 13.85
CA GLN A 53 2.89 27.29 15.22
C GLN A 53 1.90 28.46 15.30
N ASP A 54 2.11 29.51 14.50
CA ASP A 54 1.21 30.68 14.47
C ASP A 54 -0.16 30.32 13.89
N ALA A 55 -0.20 29.48 12.85
CA ALA A 55 -1.44 29.01 12.25
C ALA A 55 -2.23 28.10 13.20
N LEU A 56 -1.54 27.20 13.92
CA LEU A 56 -2.15 26.37 14.95
C LEU A 56 -2.74 27.24 16.05
N VAL A 57 -2.07 28.32 16.49
CA VAL A 57 -2.63 29.26 17.47
C VAL A 57 -3.91 29.92 16.95
N ALA A 58 -3.91 30.37 15.69
CA ALA A 58 -5.04 31.07 15.06
C ALA A 58 -6.26 30.17 14.79
N ALA A 59 -6.04 28.87 14.52
CA ALA A 59 -7.11 27.95 14.14
C ALA A 59 -8.15 27.72 15.24
N ALA A 60 -9.41 27.68 14.82
CA ALA A 60 -10.59 27.38 15.62
C ALA A 60 -11.26 26.08 15.15
N ASN A 61 -12.20 25.57 15.95
CA ASN A 61 -12.98 24.38 15.62
C ASN A 61 -13.70 24.55 14.28
N GLY A 62 -13.51 23.60 13.37
CA GLY A 62 -14.05 23.58 12.00
C GLY A 62 -13.07 24.05 10.92
N ASP A 63 -11.91 24.62 11.29
CA ASP A 63 -10.92 25.14 10.34
C ASP A 63 -10.07 24.03 9.70
N GLU A 64 -9.60 24.30 8.48
CA GLU A 64 -8.61 23.49 7.76
C GLU A 64 -7.31 24.27 7.60
N ILE A 65 -6.19 23.74 8.05
CA ILE A 65 -4.85 24.26 7.81
C ILE A 65 -4.21 23.50 6.65
N ARG A 66 -3.80 24.21 5.60
CA ARG A 66 -3.04 23.68 4.46
C ARG A 66 -1.59 24.12 4.58
N VAL A 67 -0.69 23.14 4.57
CA VAL A 67 0.74 23.36 4.79
C VAL A 67 1.49 22.95 3.53
N ALA A 68 2.30 23.87 3.00
CA ALA A 68 3.17 23.60 1.87
C ALA A 68 4.26 22.58 2.21
N GLN A 69 4.95 22.08 1.19
CA GLN A 69 6.22 21.40 1.33
C GLN A 69 7.20 22.28 2.12
N GLY A 70 8.11 21.65 2.85
CA GLY A 70 9.04 22.37 3.71
C GLY A 70 9.30 21.66 5.03
N THR A 71 10.15 22.25 5.87
CA THR A 71 10.50 21.70 7.18
C THR A 71 10.09 22.67 8.29
N TYR A 72 9.16 22.23 9.12
CA TYR A 72 8.59 23.01 10.20
C TYR A 72 9.10 22.50 11.55
N LYS A 73 9.67 23.41 12.35
CA LYS A 73 10.15 23.14 13.70
C LYS A 73 9.17 23.68 14.73
N PRO A 74 8.84 22.93 15.79
CA PRO A 74 7.79 23.32 16.75
C PRO A 74 8.18 24.51 17.62
N ASP A 75 9.47 24.81 17.74
CA ASP A 75 10.00 25.90 18.56
C ASP A 75 10.08 27.24 17.81
N SER A 76 9.70 27.25 16.52
CA SER A 76 9.83 28.38 15.61
C SER A 76 8.47 29.04 15.36
N ASN A 77 8.41 30.35 15.54
CA ASN A 77 7.20 31.15 15.39
C ASN A 77 7.54 32.62 15.06
N SER A 78 6.53 33.48 14.92
CA SER A 78 6.73 34.90 14.62
C SER A 78 7.52 35.70 15.65
N THR A 79 7.55 35.29 16.93
CA THR A 79 8.39 35.89 17.98
C THR A 79 9.79 35.31 18.04
N ASP A 80 9.94 34.04 17.68
CA ASP A 80 11.19 33.27 17.71
C ASP A 80 11.50 32.67 16.33
N PRO A 81 11.86 33.50 15.34
CA PRO A 81 11.98 33.07 13.93
C PRO A 81 13.16 32.13 13.65
N ASN A 82 14.13 32.05 14.57
CA ASN A 82 15.28 31.14 14.50
C ASN A 82 15.17 29.97 15.47
N GLY A 83 13.96 29.72 16.01
CA GLY A 83 13.75 28.77 17.09
C GLY A 83 14.07 29.36 18.47
N SER A 84 13.35 28.89 19.48
CA SER A 84 13.57 29.23 20.90
C SER A 84 14.55 28.27 21.59
N GLY A 85 14.84 27.11 20.98
CA GLY A 85 15.60 26.03 21.61
C GLY A 85 14.85 25.30 22.72
N ASP A 86 13.55 25.54 22.88
CA ASP A 86 12.73 24.86 23.87
C ASP A 86 12.38 23.44 23.42
N ARG A 87 12.96 22.44 24.07
CA ARG A 87 12.69 21.01 23.81
C ARG A 87 11.24 20.61 24.11
N PHE A 88 10.50 21.39 24.92
CA PHE A 88 9.09 21.14 25.20
C PHE A 88 8.15 21.71 24.13
N ALA A 89 8.68 22.51 23.19
CA ALA A 89 7.90 22.99 22.07
C ALA A 89 7.40 21.82 21.21
N THR A 90 6.11 21.86 20.87
CA THR A 90 5.41 20.81 20.14
C THR A 90 4.31 21.40 19.26
N PHE A 91 3.98 20.71 18.16
CA PHE A 91 2.78 21.00 17.39
C PHE A 91 1.56 20.39 18.10
N GLN A 92 0.91 21.18 18.95
CA GLN A 92 -0.30 20.76 19.66
C GLN A 92 -1.50 20.74 18.71
N LEU A 93 -2.10 19.56 18.53
CA LEU A 93 -3.30 19.39 17.74
C LEU A 93 -4.56 19.86 18.51
N LYS A 94 -5.64 20.17 17.77
CA LYS A 94 -6.87 20.77 18.30
C LYS A 94 -8.14 20.09 17.77
N ASN A 95 -9.14 19.92 18.65
CA ASN A 95 -10.44 19.35 18.28
C ASN A 95 -11.13 20.15 17.18
N GLY A 96 -11.58 19.44 16.16
CA GLY A 96 -12.25 19.95 14.96
C GLY A 96 -11.34 20.70 14.01
N VAL A 97 -10.03 20.68 14.20
CA VAL A 97 -9.07 21.24 13.24
C VAL A 97 -8.51 20.13 12.37
N VAL A 98 -8.52 20.36 11.06
CA VAL A 98 -7.91 19.48 10.06
C VAL A 98 -6.60 20.11 9.61
N VAL A 99 -5.49 19.40 9.72
CA VAL A 99 -4.16 19.88 9.27
C VAL A 99 -3.68 18.96 8.14
N LYS A 100 -3.40 19.54 6.97
CA LYS A 100 -3.03 18.81 5.74
C LYS A 100 -1.70 19.31 5.18
N GLY A 101 -0.72 18.41 5.07
CA GLY A 101 0.53 18.62 4.34
C GLY A 101 0.43 18.15 2.89
N GLY A 102 1.53 18.26 2.15
CA GLY A 102 1.63 17.77 0.77
C GLY A 102 1.34 18.81 -0.30
N TYR A 103 1.25 20.10 0.04
CA TYR A 103 0.90 21.15 -0.93
C TYR A 103 2.15 21.77 -1.56
N VAL A 104 2.03 22.22 -2.80
CA VAL A 104 3.11 22.91 -3.51
C VAL A 104 3.52 24.23 -2.85
N GLY A 105 2.54 25.07 -2.50
CA GLY A 105 2.78 26.31 -1.78
C GLY A 105 2.99 27.57 -2.64
N PHE A 106 3.41 28.64 -1.96
CA PHE A 106 3.62 29.98 -2.47
C PHE A 106 4.70 30.05 -3.56
N GLY A 107 4.47 30.87 -4.58
CA GLY A 107 5.44 31.12 -5.66
C GLY A 107 5.31 30.19 -6.87
N GLU A 108 4.53 29.12 -6.74
CA GLU A 108 4.39 28.10 -7.78
C GLU A 108 3.17 28.29 -8.70
N PRO A 109 3.13 27.68 -9.91
CA PRO A 109 2.05 27.88 -10.87
C PRO A 109 0.66 27.42 -10.38
N ASP A 110 0.60 26.31 -9.66
CA ASP A 110 -0.59 25.85 -8.94
C ASP A 110 -0.25 25.57 -7.47
N PRO A 111 -0.34 26.59 -6.60
CA PRO A 111 -0.07 26.46 -5.17
C PRO A 111 -0.97 25.43 -4.44
N ASN A 112 -2.13 25.09 -5.02
CA ASN A 112 -3.08 24.16 -4.41
C ASN A 112 -2.89 22.72 -4.88
N ALA A 113 -1.99 22.45 -5.84
CA ALA A 113 -1.65 21.10 -6.20
C ALA A 113 -1.14 20.36 -4.94
N ARG A 114 -1.66 19.15 -4.73
CA ARG A 114 -1.37 18.34 -3.55
C ARG A 114 -0.94 16.95 -3.96
N ASP A 115 0.29 16.61 -3.60
CA ASP A 115 0.89 15.29 -3.77
C ASP A 115 1.87 15.12 -2.61
N ILE A 116 1.54 14.19 -1.70
CA ILE A 116 2.31 14.00 -0.46
C ILE A 116 3.67 13.34 -0.70
N GLN A 117 3.86 12.68 -1.84
CA GLN A 117 5.13 12.06 -2.20
C GLN A 117 6.05 13.08 -2.87
N LEU A 118 5.49 13.94 -3.71
CA LEU A 118 6.27 14.95 -4.45
C LEU A 118 6.55 16.22 -3.62
N TYR A 119 5.61 16.65 -2.78
CA TYR A 119 5.66 17.90 -2.02
C TYR A 119 5.70 17.61 -0.51
N GLU A 120 6.73 16.89 -0.07
CA GLU A 120 6.85 16.42 1.32
C GLU A 120 6.77 17.59 2.33
N THR A 121 5.85 17.49 3.29
CA THR A 121 5.75 18.40 4.43
C THR A 121 6.28 17.72 5.68
N ILE A 122 7.36 18.26 6.26
CA ILE A 122 8.10 17.65 7.36
C ILE A 122 7.87 18.44 8.65
N LEU A 123 7.40 17.76 9.69
CA LEU A 123 7.45 18.22 11.08
C LEU A 123 8.69 17.62 11.73
N SER A 124 9.66 18.46 12.08
CA SER A 124 10.96 18.01 12.56
C SER A 124 11.21 18.43 14.00
N GLY A 125 11.69 17.48 14.81
CA GLY A 125 12.19 17.74 16.16
C GLY A 125 13.63 18.28 16.22
N ASP A 126 14.36 18.26 15.11
CA ASP A 126 15.76 18.72 15.00
C ASP A 126 15.84 20.25 15.01
N LEU A 127 16.04 20.81 16.20
CA LEU A 127 15.95 22.24 16.44
C LEU A 127 17.14 23.00 15.83
N ASN A 128 18.33 22.43 15.85
CA ASN A 128 19.54 23.06 15.32
C ASN A 128 19.77 22.78 13.82
N GLY A 129 19.18 21.72 13.26
CA GLY A 129 19.40 21.30 11.89
C GLY A 129 20.74 20.60 11.66
N ASP A 130 21.33 19.99 12.71
CA ASP A 130 22.65 19.34 12.68
C ASP A 130 22.61 17.83 12.95
N ASP A 131 21.42 17.25 13.15
CA ASP A 131 21.21 15.81 13.30
C ASP A 131 21.85 15.00 12.17
N VAL A 132 22.70 14.05 12.55
CA VAL A 132 23.32 13.08 11.63
C VAL A 132 22.35 11.92 11.34
N GLU A 133 22.26 11.52 10.07
CA GLU A 133 21.53 10.31 9.67
C GLU A 133 22.24 9.05 10.17
N VAL A 134 21.49 8.15 10.80
CA VAL A 134 22.01 6.87 11.30
C VAL A 134 21.52 5.71 10.43
N GLN A 135 22.26 4.61 10.45
CA GLN A 135 21.89 3.41 9.70
C GLN A 135 21.12 2.41 10.57
N ASP A 136 21.60 2.17 11.80
CA ASP A 136 20.87 1.38 12.79
C ASP A 136 19.95 2.33 13.58
N PRO A 137 18.63 2.10 13.64
CA PRO A 137 17.74 2.91 14.47
C PRO A 137 18.19 3.03 15.93
N LEU A 138 18.83 2.02 16.53
CA LEU A 138 19.29 2.12 17.93
C LEU A 138 20.37 3.19 18.13
N ASP A 139 21.10 3.57 17.09
CA ASP A 139 22.08 4.65 17.18
C ASP A 139 21.39 5.99 17.49
N LEU A 140 20.10 6.17 17.12
CA LEU A 140 19.30 7.35 17.46
C LEU A 140 19.16 7.58 18.97
N LEU A 141 19.36 6.55 19.80
CA LEU A 141 19.24 6.65 21.26
C LEU A 141 20.45 7.40 21.87
N LEU A 142 21.60 7.35 21.21
CA LEU A 142 22.88 7.83 21.74
C LEU A 142 23.57 8.87 20.84
N GLU A 143 22.98 9.19 19.69
CA GLU A 143 23.52 10.15 18.73
C GLU A 143 23.63 11.56 19.39
N PRO A 144 24.84 12.13 19.52
CA PRO A 144 25.05 13.36 20.28
C PRO A 144 24.41 14.63 19.71
N THR A 145 24.21 14.73 18.40
CA THR A 145 23.58 15.90 17.77
C THR A 145 22.08 16.00 18.05
N ARG A 146 21.45 14.97 18.63
CA ARG A 146 20.01 15.00 19.00
C ARG A 146 19.70 15.59 20.37
N SER A 147 20.71 16.15 21.04
CA SER A 147 20.68 16.53 22.47
C SER A 147 19.67 17.64 22.81
N GLU A 148 19.22 18.36 21.80
CA GLU A 148 18.36 19.52 21.81
C GLU A 148 17.04 19.25 21.10
N ASN A 149 16.88 18.08 20.48
CA ASN A 149 15.68 17.79 19.72
C ASN A 149 14.44 17.88 20.61
N SER A 150 13.33 18.33 20.03
CA SER A 150 12.04 18.32 20.70
C SER A 150 11.76 16.95 21.30
N TYR A 151 11.26 16.94 22.53
CA TYR A 151 10.83 15.70 23.17
C TYR A 151 9.65 15.08 22.40
N HIS A 152 8.68 15.90 21.99
CA HIS A 152 7.54 15.43 21.21
C HIS A 152 7.33 16.38 20.04
N VAL A 153 7.55 15.91 18.82
CA VAL A 153 7.32 16.75 17.62
C VAL A 153 5.84 17.17 17.55
N VAL A 154 4.93 16.21 17.75
CA VAL A 154 3.48 16.42 17.74
C VAL A 154 2.88 16.00 19.08
N THR A 155 1.91 16.76 19.58
CA THR A 155 1.13 16.39 20.76
C THR A 155 -0.35 16.32 20.41
N GLY A 156 -0.93 15.12 20.45
CA GLY A 156 -2.38 14.90 20.28
C GLY A 156 -3.11 14.74 21.61
N SER A 157 -2.46 15.04 22.74
CA SER A 157 -3.06 14.92 24.07
C SER A 157 -4.32 15.79 24.21
N GLY A 158 -5.36 15.21 24.83
CA GLY A 158 -6.66 15.87 25.04
C GLY A 158 -7.53 16.01 23.79
N THR A 159 -7.14 15.40 22.66
CA THR A 159 -7.91 15.50 21.41
C THR A 159 -8.98 14.40 21.25
N ASP A 160 -9.95 14.62 20.37
CA ASP A 160 -10.92 13.63 19.93
C ASP A 160 -10.80 13.34 18.42
N GLU A 161 -11.63 12.41 17.93
CA GLU A 161 -11.64 11.90 16.55
C GLU A 161 -11.86 12.99 15.48
N THR A 162 -12.35 14.17 15.87
CA THR A 162 -12.55 15.31 14.95
C THR A 162 -11.25 16.04 14.60
N THR A 163 -10.16 15.75 15.33
CA THR A 163 -8.81 16.24 15.02
C THR A 163 -8.19 15.38 13.92
N VAL A 164 -7.77 15.99 12.82
CA VAL A 164 -7.16 15.26 11.69
C VAL A 164 -5.77 15.79 11.37
N LEU A 165 -4.79 14.90 11.28
CA LEU A 165 -3.47 15.17 10.71
C LEU A 165 -3.27 14.31 9.46
N ASP A 166 -3.03 14.94 8.30
CA ASP A 166 -3.01 14.25 7.01
C ASP A 166 -1.81 14.63 6.13
N GLY A 167 -0.98 13.64 5.79
CA GLY A 167 0.08 13.81 4.80
C GLY A 167 1.35 14.48 5.32
N PHE A 168 1.77 14.15 6.55
CA PHE A 168 3.00 14.69 7.16
C PHE A 168 4.04 13.61 7.40
N THR A 169 5.30 13.96 7.19
CA THR A 169 6.43 13.25 7.78
C THR A 169 6.71 13.85 9.16
N ILE A 170 6.78 13.01 10.19
CA ILE A 170 7.08 13.38 11.57
C ILE A 170 8.39 12.70 11.95
N THR A 171 9.42 13.50 12.21
CA THR A 171 10.78 12.98 12.32
C THR A 171 11.64 13.71 13.35
N LYS A 172 12.76 13.07 13.71
CA LYS A 172 13.80 13.61 14.59
C LYS A 172 13.30 14.03 15.97
N GLY A 173 12.17 13.48 16.42
CA GLY A 173 11.76 13.57 17.82
C GLY A 173 12.65 12.71 18.71
N SER A 174 12.99 13.22 19.91
CA SER A 174 13.78 12.51 20.91
C SER A 174 13.07 12.56 22.25
N GLY A 175 12.05 11.73 22.42
CA GLY A 175 11.20 11.69 23.61
C GLY A 175 11.98 11.55 24.90
N TRP A 176 11.65 12.35 25.92
CA TRP A 176 12.36 12.23 27.19
C TRP A 176 12.17 10.83 27.78
N ILE A 177 10.91 10.42 27.95
CA ILE A 177 10.51 9.11 28.46
C ILE A 177 9.50 8.40 27.55
N ALA A 178 9.00 9.09 26.52
CA ALA A 178 7.86 8.63 25.73
C ALA A 178 7.75 9.38 24.39
N GLY A 179 7.15 8.75 23.38
CA GLY A 179 6.49 9.46 22.26
C GLY A 179 7.35 10.48 21.53
N GLY A 180 8.50 10.08 20.96
CA GLY A 180 9.41 11.01 20.28
C GLY A 180 8.72 11.76 19.13
N GLY A 181 8.09 11.02 18.22
CA GLY A 181 7.33 11.60 17.12
C GLY A 181 6.00 12.21 17.60
N MET A 182 5.18 11.42 18.30
CA MET A 182 3.89 11.88 18.82
C MET A 182 3.56 11.36 20.22
N TYR A 183 2.98 12.25 21.04
CA TYR A 183 2.58 11.97 22.41
C TYR A 183 1.09 12.22 22.67
N ASN A 184 0.38 11.15 23.02
CA ASN A 184 -1.07 11.15 23.25
C ASN A 184 -1.41 10.69 24.66
N ILE A 185 -1.92 11.61 25.48
CA ILE A 185 -2.59 11.31 26.74
C ILE A 185 -4.04 11.76 26.64
N ASN A 186 -4.99 10.85 26.90
CA ASN A 186 -6.42 11.12 26.79
C ASN A 186 -6.78 11.75 25.43
N GLY A 187 -6.15 11.29 24.36
CA GLY A 187 -6.23 11.86 23.01
C GLY A 187 -6.55 10.80 21.95
N SER A 188 -7.55 11.02 21.10
CA SER A 188 -8.00 10.03 20.11
C SER A 188 -8.10 10.60 18.69
N SER A 189 -7.15 11.45 18.31
CA SER A 189 -7.05 12.04 16.96
C SER A 189 -7.00 11.02 15.82
N THR A 190 -7.38 11.45 14.63
CA THR A 190 -7.33 10.70 13.38
C THR A 190 -6.08 11.07 12.57
N LEU A 191 -5.28 10.09 12.16
CA LEU A 191 -4.09 10.30 11.34
C LEU A 191 -4.24 9.59 10.00
N ILE A 192 -3.87 10.28 8.92
CA ILE A 192 -4.05 9.81 7.56
C ILE A 192 -2.76 10.05 6.79
N ARG A 193 -2.18 9.02 6.17
CA ARG A 193 -0.99 9.18 5.30
C ARG A 193 0.18 9.89 6.00
N CYS A 194 0.36 9.63 7.28
CA CYS A 194 1.47 10.19 8.06
C CYS A 194 2.61 9.18 8.15
N THR A 195 3.85 9.67 8.06
CA THR A 195 5.07 8.86 8.20
C THR A 195 5.82 9.27 9.46
N PHE A 196 5.93 8.38 10.42
CA PHE A 196 6.79 8.51 11.60
C PHE A 196 8.13 7.87 11.29
N ARG A 197 9.19 8.66 11.12
CA ARG A 197 10.52 8.11 10.82
C ARG A 197 11.63 8.69 11.67
N ALA A 198 12.61 7.86 12.02
CA ALA A 198 13.79 8.26 12.78
C ALA A 198 13.47 9.04 14.07
N ASN A 199 12.39 8.64 14.75
CA ASN A 199 12.06 9.15 16.08
C ASN A 199 12.58 8.17 17.14
N SER A 200 13.03 8.73 18.26
CA SER A 200 13.61 7.97 19.34
C SER A 200 13.11 8.44 20.71
N VAL A 201 13.50 7.69 21.74
CA VAL A 201 13.40 8.10 23.14
C VAL A 201 14.79 8.09 23.77
N PHE A 202 15.03 9.01 24.70
CA PHE A 202 16.34 9.20 25.32
C PHE A 202 16.55 8.33 26.57
N TRP A 203 15.52 8.18 27.42
CA TRP A 203 15.66 7.53 28.72
C TRP A 203 15.62 6.00 28.62
N ASP A 204 16.52 5.31 29.33
CA ASP A 204 16.55 3.86 29.50
C ASP A 204 15.21 3.35 30.07
N GLY A 205 14.40 2.70 29.25
CA GLY A 205 13.03 2.28 29.58
C GLY A 205 11.93 3.20 29.01
N GLY A 206 12.29 4.13 28.13
CA GLY A 206 11.32 4.95 27.41
C GLY A 206 10.57 4.16 26.33
N SER A 207 9.31 4.54 26.08
CA SER A 207 8.41 3.77 25.20
C SER A 207 7.87 4.61 24.03
N GLY A 208 7.64 3.99 22.88
CA GLY A 208 6.99 4.65 21.75
C GLY A 208 7.86 5.70 21.06
N GLY A 209 9.01 5.31 20.51
CA GLY A 209 9.89 6.21 19.74
C GLY A 209 9.11 6.99 18.67
N GLY A 210 8.33 6.29 17.85
CA GLY A 210 7.41 6.91 16.90
C GLY A 210 6.20 7.55 17.58
N MET A 211 5.41 6.78 18.33
CA MET A 211 4.19 7.26 18.99
C MET A 211 3.96 6.59 20.34
N LEU A 212 3.52 7.37 21.32
CA LEU A 212 2.95 6.86 22.57
C LEU A 212 1.47 7.24 22.73
N ASN A 213 0.65 6.25 23.10
CA ASN A 213 -0.76 6.37 23.44
C ASN A 213 -1.01 5.93 24.89
N SER A 214 -1.55 6.81 25.71
CA SER A 214 -1.98 6.50 27.07
C SER A 214 -3.43 6.94 27.26
N ASN A 215 -4.30 6.00 27.64
CA ASN A 215 -5.75 6.23 27.72
C ASN A 215 -6.32 6.87 26.43
N SER A 216 -5.83 6.40 25.28
CA SER A 216 -5.96 7.05 23.98
C SER A 216 -6.37 6.02 22.91
N HIS A 217 -7.24 6.39 21.97
CA HIS A 217 -7.78 5.46 20.97
C HIS A 217 -7.68 6.04 19.55
N PRO A 218 -6.49 6.43 19.08
CA PRO A 218 -6.35 7.05 17.77
C PRO A 218 -6.71 6.08 16.64
N THR A 219 -7.16 6.65 15.53
CA THR A 219 -7.39 5.92 14.27
C THR A 219 -6.33 6.33 13.27
N LEU A 220 -5.62 5.35 12.71
CA LEU A 220 -4.56 5.56 11.72
C LEU A 220 -4.95 4.87 10.42
N THR A 221 -4.82 5.58 9.31
CA THR A 221 -5.07 5.02 7.96
C THR A 221 -3.92 5.38 7.04
N ASN A 222 -3.39 4.39 6.32
CA ASN A 222 -2.26 4.57 5.39
C ASN A 222 -1.03 5.22 6.06
N CYS A 223 -0.78 4.96 7.34
CA CYS A 223 0.35 5.55 8.08
C CYS A 223 1.53 4.58 8.15
N SER A 224 2.74 5.11 8.23
CA SER A 224 3.97 4.33 8.28
C SER A 224 4.83 4.69 9.49
N PHE A 225 5.41 3.70 10.14
CA PHE A 225 6.41 3.83 11.21
C PHE A 225 7.70 3.17 10.73
N ILE A 226 8.73 3.96 10.45
CA ILE A 226 9.93 3.50 9.75
C ILE A 226 11.18 3.85 10.55
N GLY A 227 11.96 2.85 10.94
CA GLY A 227 13.26 3.09 11.59
C GLY A 227 13.17 3.93 12.87
N ASN A 228 12.10 3.76 13.65
CA ASN A 228 12.01 4.39 14.97
C ASN A 228 12.69 3.50 16.02
N ALA A 229 13.17 4.14 17.09
CA ALA A 229 13.93 3.49 18.13
C ALA A 229 13.38 3.73 19.53
N GLY A 230 13.50 2.76 20.42
CA GLY A 230 13.15 2.92 21.81
C GLY A 230 13.47 1.68 22.63
N TYR A 231 12.91 1.59 23.83
CA TYR A 231 13.08 0.42 24.68
C TYR A 231 11.83 -0.47 24.66
N GLU A 232 10.65 0.13 24.46
CA GLU A 232 9.38 -0.60 24.38
C GLU A 232 8.48 -0.03 23.27
N GLY A 233 8.06 -0.89 22.33
CA GLY A 233 7.16 -0.47 21.25
C GLY A 233 7.78 0.65 20.42
N ALA A 234 8.97 0.42 19.85
CA ALA A 234 9.76 1.50 19.25
C ALA A 234 9.01 2.27 18.15
N GLY A 235 8.21 1.57 17.34
CA GLY A 235 7.24 2.22 16.45
C GLY A 235 6.09 2.88 17.22
N MET A 236 5.34 2.09 17.99
CA MET A 236 4.18 2.55 18.76
C MET A 236 4.07 1.86 20.13
N PHE A 237 3.81 2.63 21.18
CA PHE A 237 3.48 2.09 22.49
C PHE A 237 2.07 2.49 22.93
N ASN A 238 1.30 1.51 23.40
CA ASN A 238 -0.07 1.67 23.85
C ASN A 238 -0.19 1.26 25.32
N TYR A 239 -0.75 2.15 26.14
CA TYR A 239 -1.06 1.92 27.54
C TYR A 239 -2.52 2.23 27.83
N ASN A 240 -3.31 1.25 28.27
CA ASN A 240 -4.78 1.38 28.40
C ASN A 240 -5.43 2.02 27.16
N SER A 241 -4.95 1.61 25.99
CA SER A 241 -5.19 2.27 24.71
C SER A 241 -5.50 1.20 23.65
N SER A 242 -6.45 1.48 22.78
CA SER A 242 -6.89 0.51 21.75
C SER A 242 -6.99 1.23 20.40
N PRO A 243 -5.84 1.51 19.76
CA PRO A 243 -5.82 2.17 18.46
C PRO A 243 -6.39 1.25 17.36
N THR A 244 -6.92 1.87 16.31
CA THR A 244 -7.34 1.18 15.07
C THR A 244 -6.41 1.57 13.93
N LEU A 245 -5.78 0.57 13.30
CA LEU A 245 -4.82 0.77 12.22
C LEU A 245 -5.31 0.05 10.97
N ILE A 246 -5.41 0.80 9.87
CA ILE A 246 -5.87 0.29 8.57
C ILE A 246 -4.81 0.65 7.54
N ASN A 247 -4.35 -0.33 6.76
CA ASN A 247 -3.33 -0.12 5.73
C ASN A 247 -2.06 0.55 6.28
N CYS A 248 -1.66 0.21 7.51
CA CYS A 248 -0.49 0.81 8.14
C CYS A 248 0.73 -0.09 8.04
N ALA A 249 1.92 0.50 8.04
CA ALA A 249 3.18 -0.22 7.94
C ALA A 249 4.10 0.08 9.14
N PHE A 250 4.69 -0.96 9.73
CA PHE A 250 5.79 -0.87 10.70
C PHE A 250 7.01 -1.54 10.09
N ILE A 251 8.01 -0.74 9.72
CA ILE A 251 9.17 -1.21 8.96
C ILE A 251 10.44 -0.87 9.72
N ALA A 252 11.28 -1.88 9.97
CA ALA A 252 12.62 -1.68 10.53
C ALA A 252 12.65 -0.90 11.86
N ASN A 253 11.60 -0.94 12.67
CA ASN A 253 11.62 -0.31 13.99
C ASN A 253 12.37 -1.22 14.96
N LYS A 254 13.19 -0.63 15.83
CA LYS A 254 14.09 -1.39 16.69
C LYS A 254 13.97 -0.99 18.14
N SER A 255 13.74 -1.97 19.00
CA SER A 255 13.83 -1.80 20.43
C SER A 255 15.09 -2.45 21.01
N GLY A 256 15.78 -1.75 21.89
CA GLY A 256 17.05 -2.23 22.43
C GLY A 256 17.57 -1.38 23.57
N GLY A 257 18.20 -2.03 24.54
CA GLY A 257 18.79 -1.40 25.71
C GLY A 257 19.47 -2.40 26.64
N PRO A 258 20.18 -1.95 27.69
CA PRO A 258 20.96 -2.82 28.56
C PRO A 258 20.12 -3.82 29.37
N GLU A 259 18.84 -3.52 29.62
CA GLU A 259 18.02 -4.33 30.53
C GLU A 259 16.67 -4.80 29.97
N TRP A 260 16.03 -4.09 29.02
CA TRP A 260 14.70 -4.47 28.48
C TRP A 260 14.41 -3.86 27.09
N GLY A 261 14.66 -4.59 26.01
CA GLY A 261 14.23 -4.24 24.65
C GLY A 261 13.05 -5.09 24.20
N VAL A 262 11.89 -4.45 24.05
CA VAL A 262 10.60 -5.12 23.86
C VAL A 262 9.85 -4.54 22.67
N ALA A 263 9.27 -5.39 21.82
CA ALA A 263 8.40 -4.96 20.73
C ALA A 263 9.02 -3.91 19.79
N GLY A 264 9.73 -4.35 18.75
CA GLY A 264 10.28 -3.44 17.75
C GLY A 264 9.19 -2.57 17.11
N ALA A 265 8.04 -3.17 16.75
CA ALA A 265 6.93 -2.43 16.16
C ALA A 265 5.97 -1.84 17.20
N MET A 266 5.30 -2.68 18.00
CA MET A 266 4.18 -2.25 18.85
C MET A 266 4.11 -2.93 20.23
N GLY A 267 4.19 -2.13 21.30
CA GLY A 267 3.97 -2.58 22.68
C GLY A 267 2.54 -2.26 23.15
N ASN A 268 1.83 -3.24 23.73
CA ASN A 268 0.44 -3.10 24.18
C ASN A 268 0.27 -3.51 25.64
N TRP A 269 0.12 -2.53 26.53
CA TRP A 269 0.20 -2.71 27.96
C TRP A 269 -1.09 -2.31 28.66
N GLU A 270 -1.61 -3.19 29.50
CA GLU A 270 -2.82 -2.97 30.31
C GLU A 270 -4.09 -2.69 29.49
N SER A 271 -5.04 -3.62 29.45
CA SER A 271 -6.34 -3.43 28.77
C SER A 271 -6.25 -2.93 27.32
N CYS A 272 -5.20 -3.30 26.59
CA CYS A 272 -4.99 -2.84 25.21
C CYS A 272 -5.54 -3.84 24.20
N SER A 273 -6.50 -3.42 23.36
CA SER A 273 -7.09 -4.28 22.32
C SER A 273 -6.99 -3.62 20.95
N PRO A 274 -5.78 -3.39 20.42
CA PRO A 274 -5.62 -2.77 19.11
C PRO A 274 -6.19 -3.66 17.99
N THR A 275 -6.68 -3.02 16.94
CA THR A 275 -7.16 -3.69 15.72
C THR A 275 -6.31 -3.26 14.54
N LEU A 276 -5.69 -4.23 13.87
CA LEU A 276 -4.89 -4.02 12.66
C LEU A 276 -5.57 -4.74 11.50
N ILE A 277 -5.82 -4.00 10.42
CA ILE A 277 -6.45 -4.51 9.19
C ILE A 277 -5.54 -4.13 8.02
N ASN A 278 -5.20 -5.11 7.18
CA ASN A 278 -4.35 -4.90 6.01
C ASN A 278 -3.03 -4.22 6.39
N CYS A 279 -2.41 -4.62 7.51
CA CYS A 279 -1.18 -4.00 8.00
C CYS A 279 0.05 -4.83 7.67
N MET A 280 1.15 -4.15 7.39
CA MET A 280 2.47 -4.75 7.21
C MET A 280 3.33 -4.50 8.45
N LEU A 281 3.96 -5.55 8.96
CA LEU A 281 4.90 -5.45 10.07
C LEU A 281 6.16 -6.22 9.72
N ILE A 282 7.17 -5.49 9.26
CA ILE A 282 8.27 -6.06 8.49
C ILE A 282 9.62 -5.63 9.09
N GLY A 283 10.51 -6.60 9.29
CA GLY A 283 11.90 -6.31 9.68
C GLY A 283 12.06 -5.58 11.01
N ASN A 284 11.06 -5.64 11.90
CA ASN A 284 11.17 -5.02 13.21
C ASN A 284 11.99 -5.92 14.14
N SER A 285 12.79 -5.33 15.02
CA SER A 285 13.65 -6.11 15.92
C SER A 285 13.58 -5.65 17.36
N ALA A 286 13.75 -6.58 18.29
CA ALA A 286 13.82 -6.34 19.72
C ALA A 286 15.02 -7.09 20.32
N SER A 287 15.78 -6.47 21.23
CA SER A 287 16.92 -7.15 21.88
C SER A 287 16.50 -8.34 22.73
N ASP A 288 15.28 -8.35 23.29
CA ASP A 288 14.81 -9.40 24.18
C ASP A 288 13.50 -10.06 23.72
N TYR A 289 12.39 -9.32 23.74
CA TYR A 289 11.04 -9.89 23.76
C TYR A 289 10.13 -9.34 22.67
N GLY A 290 9.46 -10.22 21.91
CA GLY A 290 8.46 -9.81 20.91
C GLY A 290 9.09 -9.00 19.78
N GLY A 291 9.61 -9.63 18.73
CA GLY A 291 10.35 -8.90 17.68
C GLY A 291 9.48 -7.87 16.97
N THR A 292 8.18 -8.16 16.85
CA THR A 292 7.19 -7.22 16.30
C THR A 292 6.29 -6.64 17.40
N ILE A 293 5.47 -7.48 18.04
CA ILE A 293 4.44 -7.05 18.98
C ILE A 293 4.56 -7.81 20.29
N ARG A 294 4.50 -7.09 21.41
CA ARG A 294 4.24 -7.68 22.72
C ARG A 294 2.96 -7.12 23.32
N SER A 295 2.09 -8.00 23.80
CA SER A 295 0.85 -7.61 24.46
C SER A 295 0.70 -8.29 25.82
N GLY A 296 0.45 -7.50 26.86
CA GLY A 296 0.35 -7.99 28.24
C GLY A 296 -0.18 -6.93 29.21
N GLY A 297 -0.21 -7.26 30.50
CA GLY A 297 -0.55 -6.34 31.59
C GLY A 297 0.43 -6.55 32.73
N ASN A 298 0.82 -5.47 33.41
CA ASN A 298 1.81 -5.51 34.46
C ASN A 298 1.12 -5.47 35.83
N TYR A 299 1.07 -6.60 36.53
CA TYR A 299 0.68 -6.68 37.94
C TYR A 299 -0.79 -6.32 38.32
N THR A 300 -1.68 -5.93 37.38
CA THR A 300 -3.02 -5.37 37.73
C THR A 300 -4.28 -6.16 37.29
N HIS A 301 -4.16 -7.44 36.90
CA HIS A 301 -5.28 -8.31 36.45
C HIS A 301 -5.99 -7.87 35.14
N THR A 302 -5.41 -6.98 34.35
CA THR A 302 -6.00 -6.62 33.06
C THR A 302 -5.45 -7.47 31.91
N VAL A 303 -6.19 -7.51 30.79
CA VAL A 303 -5.86 -8.35 29.63
C VAL A 303 -5.85 -7.52 28.36
N SER A 304 -4.94 -7.85 27.44
CA SER A 304 -4.83 -7.20 26.14
C SER A 304 -5.29 -8.17 25.04
N ASN A 305 -6.17 -7.72 24.13
CA ASN A 305 -6.79 -8.59 23.12
C ASN A 305 -6.55 -8.06 21.69
N PRO A 306 -5.31 -8.10 21.18
CA PRO A 306 -5.01 -7.66 19.82
C PRO A 306 -5.73 -8.50 18.77
N THR A 307 -6.25 -7.85 17.73
CA THR A 307 -6.90 -8.49 16.57
C THR A 307 -6.21 -8.06 15.29
N LEU A 308 -5.74 -9.05 14.51
CA LEU A 308 -5.10 -8.83 13.23
C LEU A 308 -5.88 -9.55 12.13
N ILE A 309 -6.22 -8.81 11.08
CA ILE A 309 -6.95 -9.31 9.92
C ILE A 309 -6.16 -8.92 8.67
N ASN A 310 -5.93 -9.88 7.77
CA ASN A 310 -5.23 -9.66 6.51
C ASN A 310 -3.85 -9.00 6.75
N CYS A 311 -3.08 -9.41 7.75
CA CYS A 311 -1.80 -8.77 8.06
C CYS A 311 -0.63 -9.63 7.57
N THR A 312 0.43 -8.98 7.07
CA THR A 312 1.68 -9.65 6.68
C THR A 312 2.78 -9.27 7.67
N ILE A 313 3.30 -10.27 8.39
CA ILE A 313 4.30 -10.11 9.45
C ILE A 313 5.54 -10.93 9.10
N VAL A 314 6.59 -10.25 8.62
CA VAL A 314 7.74 -10.91 7.98
C VAL A 314 9.07 -10.39 8.46
N GLY A 315 10.03 -11.29 8.70
CA GLY A 315 11.41 -10.89 8.93
C GLY A 315 11.68 -10.25 10.30
N ASN A 316 10.74 -10.34 11.23
CA ASN A 316 10.90 -9.70 12.53
C ASN A 316 11.72 -10.59 13.47
N SER A 317 12.51 -9.97 14.34
CA SER A 317 13.47 -10.69 15.18
C SER A 317 13.42 -10.31 16.65
N ALA A 318 13.51 -11.31 17.54
CA ALA A 318 13.70 -11.10 18.97
C ALA A 318 14.93 -11.87 19.47
N GLY A 319 15.73 -11.25 20.34
CA GLY A 319 16.93 -11.89 20.89
C GLY A 319 16.65 -13.03 21.86
N ILE A 320 15.44 -13.15 22.44
CA ILE A 320 15.08 -14.23 23.37
C ILE A 320 13.86 -15.01 22.89
N ARG A 321 12.71 -14.35 22.69
CA ARG A 321 11.45 -15.06 22.41
C ARG A 321 10.42 -14.23 21.65
N GLY A 322 9.54 -14.92 20.92
CA GLY A 322 8.41 -14.33 20.21
C GLY A 322 8.83 -13.49 19.01
N GLY A 323 9.42 -14.09 17.98
CA GLY A 323 9.98 -13.33 16.84
C GLY A 323 8.94 -12.43 16.16
N ALA A 324 7.73 -12.94 15.90
CA ALA A 324 6.61 -12.09 15.51
C ALA A 324 5.89 -11.53 16.75
N PHE A 325 5.39 -12.40 17.63
CA PHE A 325 4.53 -12.00 18.76
C PHE A 325 4.96 -12.60 20.08
N GLU A 326 4.81 -11.81 21.15
CA GLU A 326 4.72 -12.30 22.52
C GLU A 326 3.37 -11.87 23.13
N GLN A 327 2.62 -12.83 23.67
CA GLN A 327 1.35 -12.59 24.34
C GLN A 327 1.43 -13.09 25.79
N GLU A 328 1.30 -12.18 26.75
CA GLU A 328 1.52 -12.44 28.18
C GLU A 328 0.23 -12.54 29.00
N SER A 329 -0.92 -12.13 28.46
CA SER A 329 -2.26 -12.33 29.05
C SER A 329 -3.34 -11.87 28.07
N GLY A 330 -4.48 -12.56 27.99
CA GLY A 330 -5.57 -12.20 27.05
C GLY A 330 -5.52 -12.98 25.74
N THR A 331 -6.26 -12.50 24.73
CA THR A 331 -6.49 -13.24 23.49
C THR A 331 -5.93 -12.52 22.27
N LEU A 332 -4.94 -13.13 21.60
CA LEU A 332 -4.51 -12.74 20.25
C LEU A 332 -5.39 -13.45 19.22
N THR A 333 -5.95 -12.70 18.27
CA THR A 333 -6.71 -13.26 17.14
C THR A 333 -6.04 -12.93 15.81
N LEU A 334 -5.74 -13.96 15.02
CA LEU A 334 -5.17 -13.87 13.68
C LEU A 334 -6.16 -14.46 12.68
N THR A 335 -6.45 -13.72 11.61
CA THR A 335 -7.28 -14.20 10.49
C THR A 335 -6.73 -13.69 9.17
N ASN A 336 -6.57 -14.56 8.17
CA ASN A 336 -6.01 -14.20 6.87
C ASN A 336 -4.59 -13.61 6.97
N CYS A 337 -3.84 -13.94 8.02
CA CYS A 337 -2.51 -13.38 8.21
C CYS A 337 -1.43 -14.26 7.57
N ILE A 338 -0.29 -13.65 7.23
CA ILE A 338 0.93 -14.37 6.85
C ILE A 338 2.00 -14.06 7.90
N LEU A 339 2.51 -15.08 8.59
CA LEU A 339 3.65 -14.98 9.50
C LEU A 339 4.80 -15.81 8.91
N TRP A 340 5.85 -15.15 8.45
CA TRP A 340 6.92 -15.81 7.70
C TRP A 340 8.31 -15.24 8.00
N ASN A 341 9.32 -16.09 8.09
CA ASN A 341 10.72 -15.70 8.29
C ASN A 341 10.93 -14.83 9.54
N ASN A 342 10.13 -15.04 10.59
CA ASN A 342 10.33 -14.37 11.88
C ASN A 342 11.25 -15.23 12.75
N THR A 343 12.14 -14.61 13.52
CA THR A 343 13.21 -15.31 14.22
C THR A 343 13.23 -14.99 15.71
N ALA A 344 13.32 -16.03 16.53
CA ALA A 344 13.66 -15.90 17.94
C ALA A 344 14.19 -17.26 18.44
N PRO A 345 15.05 -17.29 19.47
CA PRO A 345 15.48 -18.54 20.08
C PRO A 345 14.32 -19.41 20.63
N ILE A 346 13.21 -18.79 21.07
CA ILE A 346 12.05 -19.49 21.60
C ILE A 346 10.75 -18.92 21.02
N GLY A 347 9.95 -19.76 20.34
CA GLY A 347 8.70 -19.33 19.70
C GLY A 347 8.96 -18.30 18.59
N SER A 348 9.53 -18.75 17.47
CA SER A 348 9.91 -17.88 16.35
C SER A 348 8.72 -17.09 15.78
N MET A 349 7.53 -17.71 15.73
CA MET A 349 6.30 -17.01 15.37
C MET A 349 5.68 -16.37 16.61
N VAL A 350 5.26 -17.18 17.58
CA VAL A 350 4.54 -16.66 18.75
C VAL A 350 5.01 -17.32 20.03
N TYR A 351 5.27 -16.51 21.05
CA TYR A 351 5.45 -16.95 22.42
C TYR A 351 4.20 -16.64 23.25
N LEU A 352 3.68 -17.66 23.95
CA LEU A 352 2.62 -17.49 24.94
C LEU A 352 3.17 -17.63 26.34
N ASP A 353 3.20 -16.51 27.05
CA ASP A 353 3.60 -16.45 28.45
C ASP A 353 2.38 -16.68 29.35
N GLN A 354 2.57 -17.49 30.40
CA GLN A 354 1.55 -17.84 31.38
C GLN A 354 1.07 -16.59 32.16
N GLY A 355 1.85 -15.52 32.15
CA GLY A 355 1.55 -14.28 32.82
C GLY A 355 1.43 -14.46 34.33
N TYR A 356 1.06 -13.39 35.02
CA TYR A 356 0.94 -13.45 36.48
C TYR A 356 -0.35 -14.14 36.96
N GLN A 357 -1.45 -14.13 36.21
CA GLN A 357 -2.77 -14.64 36.68
C GLN A 357 -3.79 -15.07 35.59
N VAL A 358 -3.71 -14.56 34.34
CA VAL A 358 -4.62 -14.95 33.24
C VAL A 358 -3.81 -15.50 32.08
N ASN A 359 -4.05 -16.76 31.73
CA ASN A 359 -3.27 -17.41 30.68
C ASN A 359 -3.54 -16.78 29.32
N ALA A 360 -2.50 -16.70 28.49
CA ALA A 360 -2.63 -16.24 27.12
C ALA A 360 -3.36 -17.26 26.22
N ILE A 361 -4.15 -16.73 25.29
CA ILE A 361 -4.87 -17.50 24.27
C ILE A 361 -4.49 -16.95 22.90
N VAL A 362 -4.27 -17.83 21.92
CA VAL A 362 -4.18 -17.46 20.51
C VAL A 362 -5.26 -18.19 19.73
N ASN A 363 -6.01 -17.46 18.91
CA ASN A 363 -6.93 -17.99 17.92
C ASN A 363 -6.38 -17.73 16.53
N ILE A 364 -6.20 -18.77 15.73
CA ILE A 364 -5.66 -18.65 14.36
C ILE A 364 -6.61 -19.33 13.39
N ASN A 365 -7.06 -18.59 12.39
CA ASN A 365 -7.89 -19.14 11.32
C ASN A 365 -7.40 -18.62 9.96
N TYR A 366 -7.48 -19.44 8.93
CA TYR A 366 -7.20 -19.05 7.55
C TYR A 366 -5.90 -18.26 7.39
N SER A 367 -4.84 -18.64 8.09
CA SER A 367 -3.56 -17.93 8.08
C SER A 367 -2.42 -18.85 7.65
N ASP A 368 -1.41 -18.28 7.01
CA ASP A 368 -0.19 -18.98 6.61
C ASP A 368 0.91 -18.72 7.63
N ILE A 369 1.36 -19.78 8.31
CA ILE A 369 2.27 -19.69 9.44
C ILE A 369 3.43 -20.64 9.23
N GLU A 370 4.62 -20.08 9.08
CA GLU A 370 5.85 -20.85 8.89
C GLU A 370 6.08 -21.83 10.04
N GLY A 371 6.28 -23.10 9.70
CA GLY A 371 6.55 -24.17 10.66
C GLY A 371 5.33 -24.65 11.43
N TRP A 372 4.10 -24.35 10.99
CA TRP A 372 2.86 -24.77 11.66
C TRP A 372 2.87 -24.40 13.17
N GLN A 373 2.38 -25.29 14.03
CA GLN A 373 2.39 -25.15 15.48
C GLN A 373 3.80 -25.20 16.08
N SER A 374 4.82 -25.64 15.34
CA SER A 374 6.20 -25.71 15.87
C SER A 374 6.87 -24.34 15.98
N GLY A 375 6.38 -23.33 15.25
CA GLY A 375 6.77 -21.93 15.41
C GLY A 375 6.24 -21.30 16.71
N PHE A 376 5.45 -22.02 17.50
CA PHE A 376 4.85 -21.53 18.74
C PHE A 376 5.56 -22.13 19.95
N TYR A 377 5.72 -21.31 20.98
CA TYR A 377 6.03 -21.79 22.32
C TYR A 377 4.87 -21.47 23.26
N ILE A 378 4.36 -22.50 23.94
CA ILE A 378 3.15 -22.40 24.77
C ILE A 378 3.52 -22.75 26.21
N GLU A 379 3.58 -21.75 27.08
CA GLU A 379 3.78 -22.01 28.51
C GLU A 379 2.58 -22.76 29.14
N GLY A 380 2.83 -23.36 30.30
CA GLY A 380 1.83 -24.15 31.01
C GLY A 380 0.57 -23.32 31.32
N GLY A 381 -0.58 -23.76 30.85
CA GLY A 381 -1.88 -23.09 31.07
C GLY A 381 -2.33 -22.19 29.92
N CYS A 382 -1.42 -21.77 29.04
CA CYS A 382 -1.76 -21.05 27.80
C CYS A 382 -2.46 -21.97 26.81
N THR A 383 -3.24 -21.38 25.89
CA THR A 383 -4.03 -22.13 24.92
C THR A 383 -3.75 -21.65 23.49
N LEU A 384 -3.36 -22.59 22.63
CA LEU A 384 -3.35 -22.39 21.18
C LEU A 384 -4.60 -23.03 20.58
N ASN A 385 -5.51 -22.20 20.07
CA ASN A 385 -6.66 -22.63 19.29
C ASN A 385 -6.29 -22.59 17.81
N TRP A 386 -5.83 -23.75 17.30
CA TRP A 386 -5.56 -23.94 15.88
C TRP A 386 -6.86 -24.20 15.13
N GLY A 387 -7.42 -23.15 14.55
CA GLY A 387 -8.66 -23.21 13.78
C GLY A 387 -8.49 -23.78 12.37
N GLU A 388 -9.51 -23.55 11.54
CA GLU A 388 -9.57 -24.08 10.18
C GLU A 388 -8.80 -23.21 9.18
N GLY A 389 -8.48 -23.78 8.02
CA GLY A 389 -7.93 -23.06 6.88
C GLY A 389 -6.49 -22.57 7.01
N ASN A 390 -5.81 -22.85 8.13
CA ASN A 390 -4.40 -22.50 8.28
C ASN A 390 -3.51 -23.37 7.39
N ILE A 391 -2.44 -22.77 6.86
CA ILE A 391 -1.44 -23.42 6.01
C ILE A 391 -0.01 -23.12 6.52
N ASP A 392 0.96 -23.85 5.99
CA ASP A 392 2.40 -23.60 6.14
C ASP A 392 3.01 -23.92 4.78
N ALA A 393 3.12 -22.90 3.95
CA ALA A 393 3.71 -23.03 2.63
C ALA A 393 4.35 -21.71 2.27
N ASP A 394 5.51 -21.75 1.62
CA ASP A 394 6.20 -20.53 1.15
C ASP A 394 5.19 -19.57 0.48
N PRO A 395 5.00 -18.35 1.05
CA PRO A 395 4.05 -17.37 0.53
C PRO A 395 4.36 -16.97 -0.91
N ARG A 396 5.59 -17.22 -1.39
CA ARG A 396 6.07 -16.86 -2.72
C ARG A 396 5.81 -15.39 -3.00
N PHE A 397 6.28 -14.52 -2.11
CA PHE A 397 6.31 -13.09 -2.36
C PHE A 397 7.08 -12.78 -3.66
N ALA A 398 6.67 -11.70 -4.34
CA ALA A 398 7.33 -11.16 -5.51
C ALA A 398 8.83 -10.99 -5.26
N LEU A 399 9.16 -10.32 -4.16
CA LEU A 399 10.50 -10.14 -3.63
C LEU A 399 10.44 -10.10 -2.10
N PRO A 400 10.80 -11.16 -1.37
CA PRO A 400 10.83 -11.09 0.10
C PRO A 400 11.94 -10.15 0.57
N GLY A 401 11.65 -9.32 1.58
CA GLY A 401 12.68 -8.55 2.29
C GLY A 401 13.58 -9.45 3.17
N TYR A 402 14.74 -8.93 3.54
CA TYR A 402 15.77 -9.67 4.28
C TYR A 402 16.68 -8.75 5.11
N TRP A 403 17.38 -9.34 6.09
CA TRP A 403 18.44 -8.66 6.83
C TRP A 403 19.74 -8.66 6.01
N GLY A 404 20.22 -7.48 5.65
CA GLY A 404 21.44 -7.26 4.88
C GLY A 404 22.52 -6.56 5.69
N ASN A 405 23.78 -6.66 5.24
CA ASN A 405 24.89 -5.93 5.87
C ASN A 405 24.87 -4.46 5.43
N VAL A 406 24.96 -3.52 6.37
CA VAL A 406 24.99 -2.07 6.09
C VAL A 406 26.13 -1.66 5.14
N ASN A 407 27.25 -2.39 5.14
CA ASN A 407 28.41 -2.08 4.30
C ASN A 407 28.30 -2.70 2.89
N ASP A 408 27.49 -3.74 2.72
CA ASP A 408 27.15 -4.35 1.42
C ASP A 408 25.79 -5.05 1.53
N PRO A 409 24.69 -4.39 1.10
CA PRO A 409 23.34 -4.92 1.20
C PRO A 409 23.13 -6.26 0.47
N ASN A 410 24.03 -6.68 -0.42
CA ASN A 410 23.92 -8.00 -1.08
C ASN A 410 24.36 -9.15 -0.17
N ILE A 411 25.01 -8.86 0.96
CA ILE A 411 25.39 -9.85 1.97
C ILE A 411 24.22 -9.99 2.94
N ILE A 412 23.55 -11.15 2.88
CA ILE A 412 22.54 -11.53 3.86
C ILE A 412 23.23 -11.83 5.18
N VAL A 413 22.72 -11.23 6.26
CA VAL A 413 23.21 -11.42 7.63
C VAL A 413 22.06 -11.83 8.54
N GLU A 414 22.41 -12.32 9.73
CA GLU A 414 21.42 -12.56 10.77
C GLU A 414 21.00 -11.22 11.42
N PRO A 415 19.76 -11.11 11.93
CA PRO A 415 19.25 -9.88 12.55
C PRO A 415 20.02 -9.41 13.80
N ASP A 416 20.78 -10.30 14.45
CA ASP A 416 21.63 -9.98 15.60
C ASP A 416 23.04 -9.49 15.20
N ASP A 417 23.37 -9.47 13.91
CA ASP A 417 24.61 -8.86 13.42
C ASP A 417 24.58 -7.34 13.73
N PRO A 418 25.65 -6.77 14.30
CA PRO A 418 25.71 -5.33 14.58
C PRO A 418 25.64 -4.44 13.33
N ASN A 419 25.81 -5.01 12.14
CA ASN A 419 25.67 -4.34 10.85
C ASN A 419 24.36 -4.70 10.14
N ALA A 420 23.44 -5.41 10.80
CA ALA A 420 22.18 -5.81 10.19
C ALA A 420 21.27 -4.60 9.97
N ILE A 421 20.89 -4.38 8.72
CA ILE A 421 19.83 -3.45 8.32
C ILE A 421 18.74 -4.21 7.58
N TRP A 422 17.51 -3.76 7.69
CA TRP A 422 16.41 -4.36 6.94
C TRP A 422 16.40 -3.85 5.51
N ILE A 423 16.47 -4.76 4.54
CA ILE A 423 16.26 -4.47 3.11
C ILE A 423 14.84 -4.89 2.76
N ASP A 424 14.01 -3.89 2.43
CA ASP A 424 12.59 -4.10 2.19
C ASP A 424 12.29 -4.83 0.87
N GLY A 425 11.11 -5.43 0.78
CA GLY A 425 10.67 -6.25 -0.34
C GLY A 425 9.34 -5.83 -0.97
N ASP A 426 8.93 -6.59 -1.98
CA ASP A 426 7.59 -6.58 -2.56
C ASP A 426 6.82 -7.83 -2.08
N TYR A 427 5.83 -7.59 -1.21
CA TYR A 427 5.04 -8.62 -0.55
C TYR A 427 3.76 -9.00 -1.30
N HIS A 428 3.58 -8.55 -2.55
CA HIS A 428 2.54 -9.12 -3.40
C HIS A 428 2.83 -10.60 -3.65
N LEU A 429 1.78 -11.40 -3.74
CA LEU A 429 1.89 -12.84 -3.94
C LEU A 429 2.16 -13.13 -5.42
N LYS A 430 3.12 -14.01 -5.73
CA LYS A 430 3.40 -14.36 -7.13
C LYS A 430 2.19 -15.02 -7.79
N SER A 431 1.91 -14.60 -9.02
CA SER A 431 0.72 -15.02 -9.75
C SER A 431 0.96 -15.17 -11.26
N GLU A 432 0.51 -16.29 -11.83
CA GLU A 432 0.47 -16.51 -13.29
C GLU A 432 -0.61 -15.68 -13.99
N ALA A 433 -1.68 -15.30 -13.27
CA ALA A 433 -2.75 -14.45 -13.79
C ALA A 433 -2.36 -12.96 -13.75
N GLY A 434 -1.59 -12.58 -12.73
CA GLY A 434 -1.03 -11.25 -12.55
C GLY A 434 -1.00 -10.84 -11.08
N ARG A 435 0.06 -10.15 -10.68
CA ARG A 435 0.16 -9.41 -9.41
C ARG A 435 0.43 -7.94 -9.69
N TRP A 436 0.03 -7.07 -8.77
CA TRP A 436 0.31 -5.64 -8.87
C TRP A 436 1.80 -5.37 -8.64
N ASP A 437 2.38 -4.47 -9.45
CA ASP A 437 3.72 -3.92 -9.25
C ASP A 437 3.60 -2.40 -9.07
N ALA A 438 3.81 -1.93 -7.84
CA ALA A 438 3.60 -0.52 -7.49
C ALA A 438 4.58 0.44 -8.20
N ASN A 439 5.76 -0.05 -8.62
CA ASN A 439 6.78 0.76 -9.29
C ASN A 439 6.37 1.12 -10.72
N SER A 440 5.90 0.13 -11.48
CA SER A 440 5.43 0.32 -12.85
C SER A 440 3.95 0.70 -12.92
N GLN A 441 3.19 0.50 -11.84
CA GLN A 441 1.73 0.61 -11.79
C GLN A 441 1.06 -0.30 -12.83
N THR A 442 1.56 -1.53 -12.96
CA THR A 442 1.03 -2.52 -13.91
C THR A 442 0.89 -3.90 -13.28
N TRP A 443 0.12 -4.77 -13.94
CA TRP A 443 -0.01 -6.17 -13.57
C TRP A 443 1.09 -7.02 -14.22
N VAL A 444 1.91 -7.66 -13.40
CA VAL A 444 3.04 -8.51 -13.81
C VAL A 444 2.69 -9.97 -13.62
N LYS A 445 2.99 -10.81 -14.62
CA LYS A 445 2.80 -12.27 -14.55
C LYS A 445 4.09 -12.95 -14.09
N ASP A 446 3.93 -13.88 -13.17
CA ASP A 446 4.99 -14.77 -12.70
C ASP A 446 4.85 -16.17 -13.29
N LEU A 447 5.89 -17.00 -13.13
CA LEU A 447 5.90 -18.41 -13.55
C LEU A 447 5.44 -19.38 -12.44
N VAL A 448 5.07 -18.84 -11.29
CA VAL A 448 4.69 -19.60 -10.11
C VAL A 448 3.50 -18.93 -9.44
N ILE A 449 2.64 -19.75 -8.85
CA ILE A 449 1.48 -19.31 -8.09
C ILE A 449 1.78 -19.43 -6.60
N SER A 450 1.45 -18.41 -5.83
CA SER A 450 1.44 -18.47 -4.38
C SER A 450 0.32 -19.35 -3.84
N PRO A 451 0.56 -20.19 -2.81
CA PRO A 451 -0.49 -20.93 -2.12
C PRO A 451 -1.43 -20.03 -1.29
N CYS A 452 -1.08 -18.76 -1.11
CA CYS A 452 -1.85 -17.79 -0.31
C CYS A 452 -2.93 -17.07 -1.13
N ILE A 453 -3.01 -17.31 -2.45
CA ILE A 453 -4.04 -16.74 -3.33
C ILE A 453 -5.32 -17.58 -3.25
N ASP A 454 -6.47 -16.95 -3.09
CA ASP A 454 -7.80 -17.55 -2.92
C ASP A 454 -7.91 -18.56 -1.75
N THR A 455 -7.09 -18.40 -0.70
CA THR A 455 -7.04 -19.35 0.43
C THR A 455 -7.45 -18.77 1.79
N GLY A 456 -7.80 -17.49 1.87
CA GLY A 456 -8.28 -16.85 3.09
C GLY A 456 -9.66 -17.32 3.56
N ASN A 457 -10.22 -16.64 4.54
CA ASN A 457 -11.49 -16.98 5.17
C ASN A 457 -12.65 -16.79 4.18
N PRO A 458 -13.46 -17.83 3.88
CA PRO A 458 -14.54 -17.77 2.90
C PRO A 458 -15.68 -16.80 3.27
N ASP A 459 -15.78 -16.40 4.55
CA ASP A 459 -16.75 -15.40 5.00
C ASP A 459 -16.22 -13.96 4.89
N SER A 460 -14.96 -13.77 4.49
CA SER A 460 -14.38 -12.44 4.28
C SER A 460 -14.87 -11.82 2.98
N ASP A 461 -14.93 -10.49 2.96
CA ASP A 461 -15.27 -9.75 1.75
C ASP A 461 -14.13 -9.85 0.73
N TRP A 462 -14.42 -10.48 -0.40
CA TRP A 462 -13.51 -10.63 -1.54
C TRP A 462 -13.87 -9.67 -2.69
N THR A 463 -14.96 -8.91 -2.58
CA THR A 463 -15.57 -8.19 -3.72
C THR A 463 -14.74 -7.05 -4.27
N THR A 464 -13.69 -6.67 -3.55
CA THR A 464 -12.70 -5.66 -3.92
C THR A 464 -11.46 -6.24 -4.62
N GLU A 465 -11.26 -7.56 -4.58
CA GLU A 465 -10.15 -8.20 -5.30
C GLU A 465 -10.44 -8.25 -6.81
N PRO A 466 -9.42 -8.06 -7.67
CA PRO A 466 -9.61 -8.03 -9.11
C PRO A 466 -9.86 -9.43 -9.66
N TRP A 467 -10.67 -9.48 -10.72
CA TRP A 467 -10.89 -10.71 -11.46
C TRP A 467 -9.61 -11.20 -12.14
N PRO A 468 -9.25 -12.51 -12.05
CA PRO A 468 -9.94 -13.59 -11.31
C PRO A 468 -9.49 -13.79 -9.85
N HIS A 469 -10.45 -13.99 -8.94
CA HIS A 469 -10.24 -14.02 -7.46
C HIS A 469 -10.97 -15.19 -6.76
N GLY A 470 -11.41 -16.22 -7.50
CA GLY A 470 -12.02 -17.45 -6.92
C GLY A 470 -13.26 -17.29 -6.01
N LYS A 471 -13.82 -16.09 -5.87
CA LYS A 471 -14.76 -15.67 -4.80
C LYS A 471 -14.25 -15.95 -3.38
N ARG A 472 -12.93 -15.84 -3.16
CA ARG A 472 -12.31 -16.09 -1.88
C ARG A 472 -11.10 -15.18 -1.73
N ILE A 473 -11.03 -14.49 -0.60
CA ILE A 473 -9.96 -13.52 -0.34
C ILE A 473 -8.58 -14.20 -0.32
N ASN A 474 -7.55 -13.48 -0.75
CA ASN A 474 -6.15 -13.84 -0.50
C ASN A 474 -5.80 -13.70 0.99
N MET A 475 -4.77 -14.42 1.44
CA MET A 475 -4.14 -14.14 2.75
C MET A 475 -3.13 -12.99 2.63
N GLY A 476 -2.89 -12.28 3.74
CA GLY A 476 -1.89 -11.21 3.85
C GLY A 476 -2.43 -9.81 3.57
N VAL A 477 -1.54 -8.82 3.60
CA VAL A 477 -1.83 -7.38 3.53
C VAL A 477 -2.72 -6.97 2.34
N TYR A 478 -2.51 -7.59 1.18
CA TYR A 478 -3.24 -7.26 -0.03
C TYR A 478 -4.55 -8.06 -0.18
N GLY A 479 -4.85 -9.00 0.72
CA GLY A 479 -6.13 -9.71 0.70
C GLY A 479 -7.30 -8.76 0.86
N GLY A 480 -8.26 -8.84 -0.06
CA GLY A 480 -9.47 -8.00 -0.05
C GLY A 480 -9.18 -6.58 -0.49
N THR A 481 -8.15 -6.38 -1.30
CA THR A 481 -7.77 -5.06 -1.84
C THR A 481 -7.78 -5.09 -3.38
N PRO A 482 -7.95 -3.93 -4.04
CA PRO A 482 -7.81 -3.81 -5.50
C PRO A 482 -6.43 -4.27 -6.04
N GLU A 483 -5.42 -4.30 -5.19
CA GLU A 483 -4.05 -4.72 -5.52
C GLU A 483 -3.80 -6.23 -5.27
N ALA A 484 -4.82 -6.98 -4.85
CA ALA A 484 -4.73 -8.42 -4.62
C ALA A 484 -4.28 -9.18 -5.88
N SER A 485 -3.39 -10.16 -5.68
CA SER A 485 -2.89 -11.01 -6.78
C SER A 485 -3.97 -11.98 -7.26
N MET A 486 -4.01 -12.23 -8.56
CA MET A 486 -5.10 -12.97 -9.19
C MET A 486 -4.79 -14.47 -9.32
N LEU A 487 -5.80 -15.33 -9.53
CA LEU A 487 -5.59 -16.73 -9.89
C LEU A 487 -6.65 -17.24 -10.87
N GLY A 488 -6.19 -17.74 -12.00
CA GLY A 488 -7.03 -18.39 -13.00
C GLY A 488 -6.80 -17.86 -14.41
N ASN A 489 -7.64 -18.32 -15.32
CA ASN A 489 -7.63 -17.83 -16.69
C ASN A 489 -8.45 -16.54 -16.77
N ILE A 490 -7.78 -15.41 -17.03
CA ILE A 490 -8.43 -14.11 -17.10
C ILE A 490 -9.54 -14.05 -18.17
N ALA A 491 -9.43 -14.85 -19.23
CA ALA A 491 -10.41 -14.91 -20.31
C ALA A 491 -11.53 -15.95 -20.11
N ASP A 492 -11.53 -16.73 -19.03
CA ASP A 492 -12.62 -17.66 -18.69
C ASP A 492 -13.66 -16.93 -17.82
N LEU A 493 -14.36 -15.97 -18.44
CA LEU A 493 -15.30 -15.06 -17.78
C LEU A 493 -16.53 -15.78 -17.19
N ASN A 494 -16.90 -16.94 -17.75
CA ASN A 494 -18.05 -17.73 -17.31
C ASN A 494 -17.69 -18.86 -16.30
N ILE A 495 -16.39 -19.06 -16.04
CA ILE A 495 -15.83 -19.99 -15.04
C ILE A 495 -16.17 -21.47 -15.34
N ASP A 496 -16.17 -21.86 -16.61
CA ASP A 496 -16.37 -23.27 -16.99
C ASP A 496 -15.07 -24.01 -17.34
N GLY A 497 -13.94 -23.34 -17.19
CA GLY A 497 -12.60 -23.87 -17.43
C GLY A 497 -12.14 -23.75 -18.87
N VAL A 498 -12.92 -23.13 -19.76
CA VAL A 498 -12.59 -22.99 -21.19
C VAL A 498 -12.90 -21.59 -21.67
N SER A 499 -11.90 -20.89 -22.22
CA SER A 499 -12.15 -19.63 -22.93
C SER A 499 -12.74 -19.92 -24.32
N ASP A 500 -13.98 -19.52 -24.56
CA ASP A 500 -14.65 -19.69 -25.86
C ASP A 500 -15.62 -18.54 -26.24
N ASP A 501 -16.54 -18.82 -27.16
CA ASP A 501 -17.51 -17.85 -27.66
C ASP A 501 -18.51 -17.37 -26.60
N ARG A 502 -18.69 -18.13 -25.51
CA ARG A 502 -19.54 -17.75 -24.39
C ARG A 502 -18.87 -16.68 -23.54
N ASP A 503 -17.56 -16.75 -23.34
CA ASP A 503 -16.81 -15.68 -22.67
C ASP A 503 -16.69 -14.44 -23.56
N MET A 504 -16.48 -14.63 -24.86
CA MET A 504 -16.49 -13.52 -25.82
C MET A 504 -17.83 -12.77 -25.75
N LYS A 505 -18.94 -13.49 -25.58
CA LYS A 505 -20.25 -12.88 -25.40
C LYS A 505 -20.32 -12.02 -24.13
N LEU A 506 -19.76 -12.47 -23.01
CA LEU A 506 -19.73 -11.69 -21.77
C LEU A 506 -18.91 -10.40 -21.95
N LEU A 507 -17.72 -10.51 -22.54
CA LEU A 507 -16.88 -9.37 -22.91
C LEU A 507 -17.67 -8.32 -23.72
N LEU A 508 -18.39 -8.77 -24.76
CA LEU A 508 -19.17 -7.89 -25.62
C LEU A 508 -20.44 -7.34 -24.98
N ASP A 509 -21.05 -8.06 -24.04
CA ASP A 509 -22.23 -7.61 -23.31
C ASP A 509 -21.91 -6.40 -22.40
N ASN A 510 -20.64 -6.24 -21.98
CA ASN A 510 -20.13 -5.11 -21.21
C ASN A 510 -19.25 -4.14 -22.01
N TRP A 511 -19.34 -4.16 -23.35
CA TRP A 511 -18.52 -3.30 -24.21
C TRP A 511 -18.69 -1.80 -23.93
N LEU A 512 -17.58 -1.08 -23.73
CA LEU A 512 -17.49 0.33 -23.33
C LEU A 512 -18.07 0.65 -21.95
N TYR A 513 -18.27 -0.36 -21.10
CA TYR A 513 -18.61 -0.14 -19.71
C TYR A 513 -17.36 0.25 -18.92
N GLU A 514 -17.50 1.24 -18.04
CA GLU A 514 -16.41 1.79 -17.23
C GLU A 514 -16.56 1.35 -15.77
N ASP A 515 -15.72 0.42 -15.32
CA ASP A 515 -15.61 -0.02 -13.93
C ASP A 515 -14.33 -0.86 -13.75
N LEU A 516 -13.51 -0.51 -12.75
CA LEU A 516 -12.20 -1.10 -12.49
C LEU A 516 -12.25 -2.58 -12.06
N LEU A 517 -13.40 -3.03 -11.54
CA LEU A 517 -13.56 -4.40 -11.02
C LEU A 517 -14.31 -5.33 -11.98
N LEU A 518 -14.58 -4.89 -13.22
CA LEU A 518 -15.21 -5.76 -14.19
C LEU A 518 -14.30 -6.96 -14.56
N PRO A 519 -14.84 -8.18 -14.55
CA PRO A 519 -14.16 -9.34 -15.13
C PRO A 519 -13.74 -9.13 -16.59
N GLU A 520 -14.60 -8.44 -17.36
CA GLU A 520 -14.43 -8.16 -18.77
C GLU A 520 -13.35 -7.10 -19.07
N ASP A 521 -12.99 -6.27 -18.09
CA ASP A 521 -11.81 -5.40 -18.18
C ASP A 521 -10.58 -6.27 -17.88
N LEU A 522 -10.03 -6.88 -18.94
CA LEU A 522 -8.86 -7.76 -18.89
C LEU A 522 -7.55 -6.97 -18.82
N SER A 523 -7.57 -5.74 -19.33
CA SER A 523 -6.45 -4.81 -19.35
C SER A 523 -6.29 -4.05 -18.04
N LYS A 524 -7.38 -3.97 -17.26
CA LYS A 524 -7.46 -3.26 -15.98
C LYS A 524 -7.25 -1.76 -16.14
N ASP A 525 -7.68 -1.19 -17.27
CA ASP A 525 -7.59 0.24 -17.58
C ASP A 525 -8.86 1.03 -17.18
N GLY A 526 -9.85 0.33 -16.62
CA GLY A 526 -11.11 0.88 -16.14
C GLY A 526 -12.21 0.93 -17.19
N ILE A 527 -11.99 0.40 -18.40
CA ILE A 527 -13.00 0.40 -19.47
C ILE A 527 -12.87 -0.82 -20.39
N VAL A 528 -13.97 -1.56 -20.58
CA VAL A 528 -14.00 -2.69 -21.52
C VAL A 528 -13.94 -2.20 -22.97
N ASN A 529 -12.83 -2.44 -23.67
CA ASN A 529 -12.59 -1.91 -25.01
C ASN A 529 -11.74 -2.85 -25.89
N PHE A 530 -11.21 -2.31 -27.00
CA PHE A 530 -10.40 -3.07 -27.95
C PHE A 530 -9.08 -3.60 -27.36
N THR A 531 -8.56 -2.99 -26.30
CA THR A 531 -7.41 -3.49 -25.54
C THR A 531 -7.77 -4.82 -24.89
N ASP A 532 -8.92 -4.93 -24.24
CA ASP A 532 -9.41 -6.17 -23.62
C ASP A 532 -9.71 -7.23 -24.67
N PHE A 533 -10.37 -6.85 -25.76
CA PHE A 533 -10.59 -7.75 -26.88
C PHE A 533 -9.27 -8.29 -27.44
N SER A 534 -8.24 -7.46 -27.53
CA SER A 534 -6.92 -7.89 -28.00
C SER A 534 -6.29 -8.89 -27.04
N ILE A 535 -6.41 -8.68 -25.71
CA ILE A 535 -5.94 -9.64 -24.70
C ILE A 535 -6.71 -10.96 -24.83
N PHE A 536 -8.03 -10.89 -24.90
CA PHE A 536 -8.91 -12.04 -25.03
C PHE A 536 -8.61 -12.85 -26.30
N ALA A 537 -8.51 -12.19 -27.46
CA ALA A 537 -8.21 -12.81 -28.74
C ALA A 537 -6.83 -13.49 -28.74
N ASN A 538 -5.83 -12.86 -28.12
CA ASN A 538 -4.51 -13.47 -27.95
C ASN A 538 -4.56 -14.74 -27.08
N ILE A 539 -5.36 -14.75 -26.01
CA ILE A 539 -5.52 -15.92 -25.14
C ILE A 539 -6.23 -17.06 -25.86
N LEU A 540 -7.23 -16.75 -26.69
CA LEU A 540 -7.86 -17.73 -27.58
C LEU A 540 -6.92 -18.26 -28.68
N GLY A 541 -5.77 -17.62 -28.89
CA GLY A 541 -4.88 -17.92 -30.01
C GLY A 541 -5.46 -17.53 -31.37
N LEU A 542 -6.43 -16.61 -31.41
CA LEU A 542 -6.92 -16.02 -32.65
C LEU A 542 -5.81 -15.20 -33.33
N PRO A 543 -5.81 -15.09 -34.66
CA PRO A 543 -4.79 -14.29 -35.33
C PRO A 543 -5.00 -12.80 -35.01
N SER A 544 -3.94 -12.00 -34.87
CA SER A 544 -4.11 -10.54 -34.79
C SER A 544 -4.45 -9.94 -36.17
N PRO A 545 -4.98 -8.71 -36.27
CA PRO A 545 -5.26 -8.08 -37.56
C PRO A 545 -3.99 -7.85 -38.41
N ALA A 546 -4.13 -7.78 -39.73
CA ALA A 546 -3.04 -7.41 -40.63
C ALA A 546 -2.57 -5.97 -40.37
N LEU A 547 -1.26 -5.73 -40.50
CA LEU A 547 -0.62 -4.44 -40.23
C LEU A 547 0.19 -3.93 -41.42
N TYR A 548 0.54 -2.64 -41.40
CA TYR A 548 1.44 -1.99 -42.36
C TYR A 548 1.05 -2.20 -43.83
N PRO A 549 -0.12 -1.69 -44.27
CA PRO A 549 -0.55 -1.79 -45.65
C PRO A 549 0.38 -1.07 -46.61
N ASN A 550 0.58 -1.67 -47.78
CA ASN A 550 1.18 -1.03 -48.94
C ASN A 550 0.35 -1.40 -50.20
N PRO A 551 -0.24 -0.44 -50.93
CA PRO A 551 -0.20 1.01 -50.70
C PRO A 551 -0.69 1.41 -49.31
N ALA A 552 -0.03 2.40 -48.70
CA ALA A 552 -0.42 2.91 -47.38
C ALA A 552 -1.86 3.43 -47.40
N ASP A 553 -2.51 3.40 -46.24
CA ASP A 553 -3.87 3.96 -46.13
C ASP A 553 -3.89 5.45 -46.52
N ASP A 554 -4.95 5.86 -47.21
CA ASP A 554 -5.12 7.16 -47.85
C ASP A 554 -4.05 7.54 -48.91
N ALA A 555 -3.23 6.60 -49.39
CA ALA A 555 -2.24 6.89 -50.42
C ALA A 555 -2.88 7.41 -51.71
N THR A 556 -2.27 8.41 -52.32
CA THR A 556 -2.68 8.95 -53.62
C THR A 556 -1.61 8.66 -54.67
N THR A 557 -1.97 8.72 -55.96
CA THR A 557 -1.04 8.51 -57.08
C THR A 557 -0.42 7.10 -57.14
N VAL A 558 -1.17 6.09 -56.70
CA VAL A 558 -0.75 4.69 -56.77
C VAL A 558 -0.76 4.20 -58.23
N ASN A 559 0.29 3.49 -58.66
CA ASN A 559 0.35 2.95 -60.02
C ASN A 559 -0.81 1.95 -60.25
N ILE A 560 -1.43 1.99 -61.44
CA ILE A 560 -2.53 1.07 -61.78
C ILE A 560 -2.13 -0.41 -61.84
N THR A 561 -0.83 -0.72 -61.76
CA THR A 561 -0.30 -2.10 -61.66
C THR A 561 0.33 -2.39 -60.29
N ALA A 562 0.02 -1.60 -59.26
CA ALA A 562 0.57 -1.81 -57.93
C ALA A 562 0.01 -3.09 -57.29
N TYR A 563 0.90 -3.85 -56.65
CA TYR A 563 0.52 -4.96 -55.77
C TYR A 563 0.09 -4.41 -54.43
N LEU A 564 -0.84 -5.12 -53.79
CA LEU A 564 -1.13 -4.94 -52.38
C LEU A 564 -0.19 -5.84 -51.58
N SER A 565 0.32 -5.35 -50.47
CA SER A 565 1.13 -6.12 -49.53
C SER A 565 0.91 -5.65 -48.11
N TRP A 566 1.00 -6.55 -47.15
CA TRP A 566 0.81 -6.28 -45.72
C TRP A 566 1.79 -7.10 -44.89
N THR A 567 1.89 -6.78 -43.61
CA THR A 567 2.48 -7.66 -42.60
C THR A 567 1.38 -8.52 -42.00
N ALA A 568 1.56 -9.84 -42.07
CA ALA A 568 0.63 -10.80 -41.48
C ALA A 568 0.46 -10.55 -39.97
N GLY A 569 -0.77 -10.70 -39.49
CA GLY A 569 -1.04 -10.80 -38.06
C GLY A 569 -0.30 -11.97 -37.41
N SER A 570 0.08 -11.83 -36.14
CA SER A 570 0.54 -12.95 -35.31
C SER A 570 -0.49 -14.09 -35.34
N CYS A 571 -0.02 -15.34 -35.26
CA CYS A 571 -0.85 -16.55 -35.28
C CYS A 571 -1.70 -16.78 -36.54
N ALA A 572 -1.61 -15.94 -37.57
CA ALA A 572 -2.28 -16.15 -38.86
C ALA A 572 -1.63 -17.26 -39.67
N THR A 573 -2.46 -18.13 -40.25
CA THR A 573 -2.02 -19.18 -41.19
C THR A 573 -2.48 -18.91 -42.62
N SER A 574 -3.47 -18.03 -42.81
CA SER A 574 -3.97 -17.59 -44.13
C SER A 574 -4.68 -16.24 -44.02
N HIS A 575 -4.99 -15.62 -45.15
CA HIS A 575 -5.49 -14.26 -45.30
C HIS A 575 -6.68 -14.23 -46.26
N ASP A 576 -7.82 -13.76 -45.78
CA ASP A 576 -8.98 -13.44 -46.59
C ASP A 576 -8.83 -12.02 -47.16
N VAL A 577 -8.65 -11.91 -48.46
CA VAL A 577 -8.41 -10.65 -49.16
C VAL A 577 -9.73 -10.07 -49.67
N TYR A 578 -10.01 -8.83 -49.29
CA TYR A 578 -11.14 -8.04 -49.77
C TYR A 578 -10.61 -6.85 -50.55
N PHE A 579 -11.14 -6.61 -51.75
CA PHE A 579 -10.70 -5.53 -52.62
C PHE A 579 -11.80 -5.07 -53.57
N GLY A 580 -11.99 -3.76 -53.71
CA GLY A 580 -12.93 -3.21 -54.69
C GLY A 580 -13.12 -1.70 -54.58
N THR A 581 -14.09 -1.15 -55.30
CA THR A 581 -14.40 0.29 -55.30
C THR A 581 -15.51 0.68 -54.32
N SER A 582 -15.97 -0.26 -53.49
CA SER A 582 -16.98 -0.04 -52.43
C SER A 582 -16.34 -0.16 -51.05
N SER A 583 -16.90 0.54 -50.05
CA SER A 583 -16.55 0.36 -48.63
C SER A 583 -17.79 -0.10 -47.86
N PRO A 584 -17.81 -1.32 -47.27
CA PRO A 584 -16.72 -2.30 -47.26
C PRO A 584 -16.46 -2.96 -48.64
N PRO A 585 -15.21 -3.36 -48.92
CA PRO A 585 -14.86 -4.03 -50.17
C PRO A 585 -15.38 -5.48 -50.21
N PRO A 586 -15.64 -6.05 -51.40
CA PRO A 586 -16.06 -7.44 -51.54
C PRO A 586 -14.91 -8.42 -51.31
N PHE A 587 -15.23 -9.62 -50.82
CA PHE A 587 -14.28 -10.73 -50.70
C PHE A 587 -13.81 -11.18 -52.09
N ILE A 588 -12.50 -11.42 -52.22
CA ILE A 588 -11.88 -11.90 -53.44
C ILE A 588 -11.40 -13.35 -53.31
N CYS A 589 -10.52 -13.62 -52.34
CA CYS A 589 -9.95 -14.94 -52.15
C CYS A 589 -9.30 -15.12 -50.77
N ASN A 590 -9.10 -16.38 -50.37
CA ASN A 590 -8.20 -16.75 -49.29
C ASN A 590 -6.83 -17.15 -49.85
N GLN A 591 -5.74 -16.76 -49.20
CA GLN A 591 -4.38 -17.10 -49.59
C GLN A 591 -3.41 -17.20 -48.40
N THR A 592 -2.25 -17.81 -48.59
CA THR A 592 -1.20 -17.93 -47.53
C THR A 592 -0.07 -16.92 -47.66
N THR A 593 0.00 -16.18 -48.77
CA THR A 593 1.00 -15.14 -49.02
C THR A 593 0.51 -13.78 -48.55
N THR A 594 1.43 -12.87 -48.19
CA THR A 594 1.11 -11.51 -47.73
C THR A 594 1.12 -10.45 -48.84
N THR A 595 0.93 -10.89 -50.08
CA THR A 595 0.89 -10.03 -51.27
C THR A 595 -0.26 -10.44 -52.18
N PHE A 596 -0.98 -9.48 -52.74
CA PHE A 596 -2.11 -9.70 -53.65
C PHE A 596 -1.97 -8.85 -54.91
N ASP A 597 -2.21 -9.45 -56.07
CA ASP A 597 -2.24 -8.76 -57.36
C ASP A 597 -3.69 -8.40 -57.71
N PRO A 598 -4.10 -7.12 -57.62
CA PRO A 598 -5.45 -6.70 -57.97
C PRO A 598 -5.70 -6.69 -59.49
N GLY A 599 -4.68 -6.97 -60.30
CA GLY A 599 -4.69 -6.75 -61.75
C GLY A 599 -4.55 -5.27 -62.11
N THR A 600 -4.79 -4.95 -63.39
CA THR A 600 -4.75 -3.56 -63.86
C THR A 600 -5.98 -2.79 -63.38
N MET A 601 -5.75 -1.77 -62.56
CA MET A 601 -6.77 -0.91 -61.98
C MET A 601 -7.15 0.25 -62.91
N ALA A 602 -8.33 0.85 -62.67
CA ALA A 602 -8.76 2.05 -63.40
C ALA A 602 -7.96 3.28 -62.95
N TYR A 603 -7.71 4.22 -63.87
CA TYR A 603 -7.10 5.52 -63.55
C TYR A 603 -8.03 6.36 -62.67
N TYR A 604 -7.44 7.18 -61.81
CA TYR A 604 -8.12 8.14 -60.93
C TYR A 604 -9.32 7.56 -60.17
N THR A 605 -9.15 6.35 -59.66
CA THR A 605 -10.19 5.59 -58.96
C THR A 605 -9.72 5.26 -57.54
N THR A 606 -10.58 5.48 -56.55
CA THR A 606 -10.34 5.07 -55.17
C THR A 606 -10.75 3.61 -54.97
N TYR A 607 -9.82 2.82 -54.46
CA TYR A 607 -10.05 1.42 -54.09
C TYR A 607 -9.96 1.27 -52.58
N TYR A 608 -10.83 0.43 -52.04
CA TYR A 608 -10.85 0.00 -50.64
C TYR A 608 -10.40 -1.45 -50.57
N TRP A 609 -9.66 -1.78 -49.51
CA TRP A 609 -9.18 -3.13 -49.30
C TRP A 609 -9.03 -3.44 -47.81
N ARG A 610 -9.18 -4.72 -47.48
CA ARG A 610 -9.13 -5.22 -46.11
C ARG A 610 -8.57 -6.63 -46.14
N ILE A 611 -7.79 -6.99 -45.12
CA ILE A 611 -7.29 -8.34 -44.92
C ILE A 611 -7.86 -8.88 -43.62
N ASP A 612 -8.68 -9.93 -43.71
CA ASP A 612 -9.11 -10.67 -42.52
C ASP A 612 -8.13 -11.82 -42.30
N GLU A 613 -7.54 -11.88 -41.11
CA GLU A 613 -6.50 -12.85 -40.76
C GLU A 613 -7.13 -14.13 -40.24
N VAL A 614 -6.67 -15.30 -40.69
CA VAL A 614 -7.34 -16.58 -40.47
C VAL A 614 -6.38 -17.64 -39.94
N ASN A 615 -6.81 -18.39 -38.94
CA ASN A 615 -6.16 -19.62 -38.48
C ASN A 615 -7.19 -20.71 -38.12
N PRO A 616 -6.76 -21.92 -37.70
CA PRO A 616 -7.70 -23.00 -37.36
C PRO A 616 -8.69 -22.68 -36.22
N LEU A 617 -8.40 -21.66 -35.41
CA LEU A 617 -9.23 -21.24 -34.27
C LEU A 617 -10.24 -20.16 -34.66
N GLY A 618 -10.01 -19.42 -35.75
CA GLY A 618 -10.99 -18.46 -36.27
C GLY A 618 -10.41 -17.39 -37.20
N THR A 619 -11.21 -16.35 -37.43
CA THR A 619 -10.92 -15.22 -38.33
C THR A 619 -11.01 -13.90 -37.57
N THR A 620 -10.00 -13.06 -37.70
CA THR A 620 -9.95 -11.69 -37.15
C THR A 620 -10.14 -10.70 -38.28
N THR A 621 -11.19 -9.86 -38.19
CA THR A 621 -11.50 -8.85 -39.21
C THR A 621 -10.47 -7.72 -39.19
N GLY A 622 -9.92 -7.37 -40.36
CA GLY A 622 -8.92 -6.31 -40.48
C GLY A 622 -9.51 -4.90 -40.55
N THR A 623 -8.64 -3.90 -40.48
CA THR A 623 -8.99 -2.50 -40.79
C THR A 623 -9.24 -2.34 -42.29
N ILE A 624 -10.25 -1.54 -42.67
CA ILE A 624 -10.48 -1.17 -44.08
C ILE A 624 -9.51 -0.03 -44.43
N TRP A 625 -8.59 -0.29 -45.36
CA TRP A 625 -7.68 0.69 -45.93
C TRP A 625 -8.17 1.15 -47.30
N ASN A 626 -7.66 2.28 -47.77
CA ASN A 626 -7.97 2.80 -49.10
C ASN A 626 -6.79 3.50 -49.79
N PHE A 627 -6.84 3.60 -51.11
CA PHE A 627 -5.89 4.39 -51.90
C PHE A 627 -6.51 4.85 -53.22
N THR A 628 -5.93 5.88 -53.85
CA THR A 628 -6.36 6.42 -55.15
C THR A 628 -5.26 6.27 -56.21
N THR A 629 -5.62 5.72 -57.37
CA THR A 629 -4.68 5.49 -58.48
C THR A 629 -4.26 6.77 -59.21
N ILE A 630 -3.14 6.72 -59.94
CA ILE A 630 -2.65 7.80 -60.81
C ILE A 630 -3.72 8.27 -61.80
N GLN A 631 -3.60 9.52 -62.27
CA GLN A 631 -4.43 10.02 -63.38
C GLN A 631 -4.03 9.36 -64.70
N SER A 632 -4.96 9.31 -65.65
CA SER A 632 -4.66 8.87 -67.02
C SER A 632 -3.58 9.76 -67.63
N PRO A 633 -2.60 9.19 -68.36
CA PRO A 633 -1.69 9.98 -69.17
C PRO A 633 -2.48 10.92 -70.10
N PRO A 634 -1.97 12.13 -70.39
CA PRO A 634 -2.54 12.99 -71.42
C PRO A 634 -2.59 12.24 -72.77
N PRO A 635 -3.65 12.42 -73.57
CA PRO A 635 -3.84 11.73 -74.85
C PRO A 635 -2.78 12.05 -75.90
#